data_AF-A0A831JIE7-F1
#
_entry.id   AF-A0A831JIE7-F1
#
_cell.length_a   1.000
_cell.length_b   1.000
_cell.length_c   1.000
_cell.angle_alpha   90.00
_cell.angle_beta   90.00
_cell.angle_gamma   90.00
#
_symmetry.space_group_name_H-M   'P 1'
#
loop_
_entity.id
_entity.type
_entity.pdbx_description
1 polymer ?
#
loop_
_entity_poly.entity_id
_entity_poly.type
_entity_poly.pdbx_seq_one_letter_code
_entity_poly.pdbx_strand_id
1 'polypeptide(L)'
;MKKEIVVGVLIAAVITALVAVVALKTLTERREVKFHLGCELPPGVEGELSSYRVVPYNLSTEEFLQMARVLGLNGTPSPHPDYPGYILVVEQEGYMRSLEYFSETGVFAYSDERVSYPTSPPPQESIPTVEEAREIAEEFMRRWGFWQDNMTPASTGSTTMGVGGKGGEGGQEWVLSRSVSFTEHLEGYPLVGAGAKVSVTVGADGEIGGFILPRR
;
A
#
# COMPACT_ATOMS: atom_id res chain seq x y z
N MET A 1 -29.50 20.03 39.87
CA MET A 1 -29.36 18.67 39.30
C MET A 1 -29.78 18.52 37.83
N LYS A 2 -31.07 18.47 37.42
CA LYS A 2 -31.40 18.22 35.99
C LYS A 2 -30.93 19.30 35.00
N LYS A 3 -30.96 20.58 35.39
CA LYS A 3 -30.52 21.70 34.51
C LYS A 3 -29.00 21.74 34.31
N GLU A 4 -28.22 21.41 35.34
CA GLU A 4 -26.75 21.46 35.26
C GLU A 4 -26.17 20.33 34.39
N ILE A 5 -26.81 19.16 34.41
CA ILE A 5 -26.43 18.04 33.54
C ILE A 5 -26.72 18.38 32.07
N VAL A 6 -27.85 19.02 31.78
CA VAL A 6 -28.21 19.44 30.41
C VAL A 6 -27.24 20.51 29.89
N VAL A 7 -26.85 21.48 30.74
CA VAL A 7 -25.87 22.51 30.37
C VAL A 7 -24.49 21.89 30.15
N GLY A 8 -24.05 20.95 30.99
CA GLY A 8 -22.77 20.26 30.83
C GLY A 8 -22.68 19.45 29.53
N VAL A 9 -23.75 18.74 29.16
CA VAL A 9 -23.82 17.97 27.90
C VAL A 9 -23.82 18.91 26.69
N LEU A 10 -24.51 20.05 26.76
CA LEU A 10 -24.53 21.03 25.67
C LEU A 10 -23.15 21.65 25.44
N ILE A 11 -22.44 21.99 26.51
CA ILE A 11 -21.09 22.56 26.44
C ILE A 11 -20.11 21.54 25.85
N ALA A 12 -20.16 20.28 26.28
CA ALA A 12 -19.31 19.23 25.74
C ALA A 12 -19.55 19.03 24.23
N ALA A 13 -20.81 18.97 23.78
CA ALA A 13 -21.14 18.81 22.37
C ALA A 13 -20.64 19.99 21.51
N VAL A 14 -20.76 21.23 22.01
CA VAL A 14 -20.25 22.43 21.32
C VAL A 14 -18.73 22.39 21.21
N ILE A 15 -18.01 22.01 22.27
CA ILE A 15 -16.55 21.89 22.24
C ILE A 15 -16.11 20.82 21.24
N THR A 16 -16.74 19.64 21.25
CA THR A 16 -16.41 18.56 20.30
C THR A 16 -16.67 18.99 18.85
N ALA A 17 -17.78 19.69 18.59
CA ALA A 17 -18.07 20.24 17.27
C ALA A 17 -17.04 21.30 16.85
N LEU A 18 -16.62 22.18 17.77
CA LEU A 18 -15.62 23.21 17.49
C LEU A 18 -14.24 22.60 17.15
N VAL A 19 -13.82 21.59 17.92
CA VAL A 19 -12.57 20.86 17.68
C VAL A 19 -12.61 20.15 16.32
N ALA A 20 -13.73 19.51 15.99
CA ALA A 20 -13.92 18.87 14.68
C ALA A 20 -13.85 19.90 13.53
N VAL A 21 -14.46 21.07 13.67
CA VAL A 21 -14.41 22.14 12.67
C VAL A 21 -12.99 22.71 12.50
N VAL A 22 -12.26 22.93 13.61
CA VAL A 22 -10.88 23.43 13.55
C VAL A 22 -9.94 22.39 12.94
N ALA A 23 -10.10 21.11 13.30
CA ALA A 23 -9.35 20.01 12.70
C ALA A 23 -9.64 19.87 11.21
N LEU A 24 -10.92 19.94 10.81
CA LEU A 24 -11.31 19.91 9.40
C LEU A 24 -10.71 21.09 8.64
N LYS A 25 -10.80 22.30 9.21
CA LYS A 25 -10.26 23.52 8.59
C LYS A 25 -8.75 23.43 8.38
N THR A 26 -7.99 22.96 9.37
CA THR A 26 -6.53 22.76 9.27
C THR A 26 -6.14 21.62 8.33
N LEU A 27 -6.99 20.60 8.15
CA LEU A 27 -6.81 19.55 7.16
C LEU A 27 -7.07 20.05 5.73
N THR A 28 -8.02 20.98 5.55
CA THR A 28 -8.42 21.54 4.24
C THR A 28 -7.67 22.81 3.81
N GLU A 29 -6.84 23.40 4.68
CA GLU A 29 -6.14 24.64 4.37
C GLU A 29 -5.04 24.40 3.32
N ARG A 30 -5.23 24.91 2.09
CA ARG A 30 -4.19 24.91 1.06
C ARG A 30 -3.01 25.73 1.55
N ARG A 31 -1.84 25.10 1.66
CA ARG A 31 -0.57 25.76 1.97
C ARG A 31 0.29 25.83 0.72
N GLU A 32 0.75 27.02 0.38
CA GLU A 32 1.78 27.19 -0.64
C GLU A 32 3.14 26.79 -0.05
N VAL A 33 3.82 25.87 -0.72
CA VAL A 33 5.19 25.46 -0.38
C VAL A 33 6.04 25.61 -1.63
N LYS A 34 7.21 26.25 -1.49
CA LYS A 34 8.14 26.43 -2.61
C LYS A 34 9.17 25.31 -2.62
N PHE A 35 9.30 24.64 -3.75
CA PHE A 35 10.34 23.64 -4.00
C PHE A 35 11.13 24.02 -5.24
N HIS A 36 12.39 23.62 -5.29
CA HIS A 36 13.21 23.73 -6.50
C HIS A 36 13.24 22.36 -7.18
N LEU A 37 12.77 22.30 -8.42
CA LEU A 37 12.96 21.13 -9.27
C LEU A 37 14.40 21.15 -9.79
N GLY A 38 15.08 20.00 -9.74
CA GLY A 38 16.43 19.84 -10.29
C GLY A 38 16.47 19.76 -11.82
N CYS A 39 15.36 20.06 -12.49
CA CYS A 39 15.19 20.04 -13.93
C CYS A 39 14.24 21.15 -14.39
N GLU A 40 14.36 21.53 -15.66
CA GLU A 40 13.37 22.39 -16.32
C GLU A 40 12.05 21.65 -16.51
N LEU A 41 10.94 22.39 -16.44
CA LEU A 41 9.63 21.83 -16.73
C LEU A 41 9.53 21.46 -18.21
N PRO A 42 8.86 20.34 -18.57
CA PRO A 42 8.62 20.00 -19.96
C PRO A 42 7.86 21.11 -20.70
N PRO A 43 8.03 21.26 -22.03
CA PRO A 43 7.28 22.22 -22.82
C PRO A 43 5.77 22.05 -22.63
N GLY A 44 5.07 23.15 -22.33
CA GLY A 44 3.62 23.15 -22.13
C GLY A 44 3.15 22.81 -20.72
N VAL A 45 4.07 22.61 -19.76
CA VAL A 45 3.72 22.48 -18.34
C VAL A 45 3.80 23.87 -17.69
N GLU A 46 2.70 24.31 -17.08
CA GLU A 46 2.65 25.57 -16.34
C GLU A 46 3.61 25.54 -15.13
N GLY A 47 4.07 26.71 -14.68
CA GLY A 47 4.98 26.84 -13.53
C GLY A 47 4.37 26.43 -12.18
N GLU A 48 3.11 26.00 -12.16
CA GLU A 48 2.36 25.60 -10.98
C GLU A 48 1.97 24.12 -11.10
N LEU A 49 2.40 23.32 -10.13
CA LEU A 49 2.05 21.90 -10.04
C LEU A 49 1.22 21.69 -8.77
N SER A 50 0.12 20.95 -8.91
CA SER A 50 -0.65 20.50 -7.76
C SER A 50 0.10 19.37 -7.05
N SER A 51 0.24 19.50 -5.74
CA SER A 51 0.77 18.44 -4.88
C SER A 51 -0.30 18.02 -3.88
N TYR A 52 -0.24 16.76 -3.46
CA TYR A 52 -1.07 16.26 -2.37
C TYR A 52 -0.19 16.00 -1.16
N ARG A 53 -0.76 16.21 0.02
CA ARG A 53 -0.15 15.84 1.28
C ARG A 53 -0.71 14.50 1.71
N VAL A 54 0.15 13.52 1.93
CA VAL A 54 -0.24 12.30 2.63
C VAL A 54 -0.44 12.65 4.09
N VAL A 55 -1.61 12.29 4.63
CA VAL A 55 -1.86 12.36 6.06
C VAL A 55 -1.54 10.97 6.62
N PRO A 56 -0.52 10.82 7.48
CA PRO A 56 -0.18 9.53 8.07
C PRO A 56 -1.36 8.89 8.78
N TYR A 57 -1.59 7.62 8.49
CA TYR A 57 -2.53 6.82 9.27
C TYR A 57 -1.95 6.59 10.67
N ASN A 58 -2.73 6.90 11.70
CA ASN A 58 -2.30 6.72 13.09
C ASN A 58 -2.40 5.23 13.47
N LEU A 59 -1.44 4.44 12.99
CA LEU A 59 -1.36 3.01 13.24
C LEU A 59 -0.77 2.73 14.63
N SER A 60 -1.49 1.98 15.45
CA SER A 60 -0.93 1.46 16.69
C SER A 60 -0.05 0.22 16.43
N THR A 61 0.94 -0.01 17.29
CA THR A 61 1.76 -1.23 17.22
C THR A 61 0.91 -2.51 17.33
N GLU A 62 -0.18 -2.49 18.10
CA GLU A 62 -1.06 -3.66 18.23
C GLU A 62 -1.83 -3.95 16.93
N GLU A 63 -2.34 -2.94 16.24
CA GLU A 63 -2.99 -3.09 14.94
C GLU A 63 -2.00 -3.62 13.89
N PHE A 64 -0.77 -3.11 13.89
CA PHE A 64 0.30 -3.61 13.02
C PHE A 64 0.59 -5.09 13.29
N LEU A 65 0.74 -5.48 14.56
CA LEU A 65 0.99 -6.87 14.94
C LEU A 65 -0.20 -7.77 14.63
N GLN A 66 -1.43 -7.28 14.77
CA GLN A 66 -2.61 -8.03 14.38
C GLN A 66 -2.59 -8.35 12.89
N MET A 67 -2.25 -7.38 12.04
CA MET A 67 -2.08 -7.59 10.61
C MET A 67 -0.98 -8.62 10.32
N ALA A 68 0.18 -8.48 10.96
CA ALA A 68 1.28 -9.42 10.82
C ALA A 68 0.86 -10.86 11.19
N ARG A 69 0.13 -11.04 12.30
CA ARG A 69 -0.39 -12.36 12.73
C ARG A 69 -1.38 -12.96 11.75
N VAL A 70 -2.28 -12.16 11.17
CA VAL A 70 -3.23 -12.66 10.14
C VAL A 70 -2.48 -13.09 8.87
N LEU A 71 -1.36 -12.43 8.56
CA LEU A 71 -0.44 -12.85 7.49
C LEU A 71 0.45 -14.04 7.91
N GLY A 72 0.29 -14.58 9.12
CA GLY A 72 1.06 -15.71 9.61
C GLY A 72 2.52 -15.39 9.93
N LEU A 73 2.83 -14.12 10.24
CA LEU A 73 4.12 -13.70 10.76
C LEU A 73 4.11 -13.76 12.30
N ASN A 74 5.18 -14.30 12.89
CA ASN A 74 5.32 -14.43 14.34
C ASN A 74 6.56 -13.74 14.93
N GLY A 75 7.27 -12.95 14.12
CA GLY A 75 8.44 -12.19 14.58
C GLY A 75 8.11 -11.09 15.58
N THR A 76 9.16 -10.58 16.21
CA THR A 76 9.06 -9.40 17.08
C THR A 76 9.12 -8.14 16.22
N PRO A 77 8.24 -7.14 16.44
CA PRO A 77 8.31 -5.90 15.71
C PRO A 77 9.59 -5.14 16.05
N SER A 78 10.31 -4.70 15.03
CA SER A 78 11.53 -3.92 15.18
C SER A 78 11.58 -2.78 14.16
N PRO A 79 12.30 -1.69 14.47
CA PRO A 79 12.61 -0.70 13.46
C PRO A 79 13.46 -1.30 12.32
N HIS A 80 13.25 -0.84 11.09
CA HIS A 80 14.10 -1.23 9.96
C HIS A 80 15.54 -0.77 10.18
N PRO A 81 16.58 -1.59 9.90
CA PRO A 81 17.98 -1.25 10.19
C PRO A 81 18.46 0.01 9.48
N ASP A 82 18.09 0.20 8.21
CA ASP A 82 18.50 1.38 7.43
C ASP A 82 17.62 2.62 7.69
N TYR A 83 16.41 2.43 8.25
CA TYR A 83 15.41 3.49 8.43
C TYR A 83 14.66 3.39 9.77
N PRO A 84 15.37 3.38 10.92
CA PRO A 84 14.81 3.01 12.23
C PRO A 84 13.78 4.01 12.80
N GLY A 85 13.58 5.17 12.16
CA GLY A 85 12.57 6.15 12.55
C GLY A 85 11.29 6.14 11.70
N TYR A 86 11.30 5.41 10.58
CA TYR A 86 10.28 5.55 9.53
C TYR A 86 9.59 4.25 9.18
N ILE A 87 10.25 3.12 9.43
CA ILE A 87 9.75 1.80 9.02
C ILE A 87 9.72 0.88 10.24
N LEU A 88 8.54 0.36 10.53
CA LEU A 88 8.33 -0.72 11.49
C LEU A 88 8.22 -2.03 10.72
N VAL A 89 8.91 -3.07 11.16
CA VAL A 89 9.00 -4.36 10.44
C VAL A 89 8.67 -5.51 11.38
N VAL A 90 7.95 -6.51 10.87
CA VAL A 90 7.90 -7.86 11.45
C VAL A 90 8.39 -8.83 10.38
N GLU A 91 9.44 -9.57 10.69
CA GLU A 91 10.02 -10.60 9.83
C GLU A 91 9.67 -12.00 10.34
N GLN A 92 9.61 -12.97 9.43
CA GLN A 92 9.56 -14.38 9.80
C GLN A 92 10.98 -14.95 9.84
N GLU A 93 11.41 -15.49 10.98
CA GLU A 93 12.73 -16.13 11.06
C GLU A 93 12.82 -17.33 10.11
N GLY A 94 13.92 -17.43 9.37
CA GLY A 94 14.21 -18.54 8.45
C GLY A 94 13.44 -18.52 7.13
N TYR A 95 12.55 -17.56 6.93
CA TYR A 95 11.80 -17.37 5.69
C TYR A 95 11.92 -15.92 5.24
N MET A 96 12.08 -15.68 3.93
CA MET A 96 12.09 -14.33 3.36
C MET A 96 10.65 -13.81 3.27
N ARG A 97 10.05 -13.58 4.44
CA ARG A 97 8.71 -13.00 4.62
C ARG A 97 8.78 -11.85 5.60
N SER A 98 8.18 -10.71 5.23
CA SER A 98 8.14 -9.54 6.08
C SER A 98 6.85 -8.75 5.85
N LEU A 99 6.43 -8.04 6.90
CA LEU A 99 5.49 -6.94 6.80
C LEU A 99 6.19 -5.69 7.30
N GLU A 100 6.12 -4.63 6.51
CA GLU A 100 6.69 -3.31 6.79
C GLU A 100 5.57 -2.27 6.81
N TYR A 101 5.71 -1.28 7.70
CA TYR A 101 4.86 -0.11 7.75
C TYR A 101 5.68 1.17 7.67
N PHE A 102 5.41 1.99 6.66
CA PHE A 102 6.06 3.27 6.40
C PHE A 102 5.25 4.40 7.05
N SER A 103 5.70 4.89 8.20
CA SER A 103 4.94 5.84 9.03
C SER A 103 4.63 7.16 8.33
N GLU A 104 5.51 7.66 7.46
CA GLU A 104 5.33 8.94 6.76
C GLU A 104 4.32 8.85 5.61
N THR A 105 4.12 7.67 5.02
CA THR A 105 3.27 7.48 3.83
C THR A 105 2.01 6.67 4.12
N GLY A 106 1.92 6.02 5.28
CA GLY A 106 0.84 5.10 5.63
C GLY A 106 0.87 3.80 4.82
N VAL A 107 1.97 3.50 4.12
CA VAL A 107 2.06 2.33 3.25
C VAL A 107 2.42 1.09 4.04
N PHE A 108 1.68 0.02 3.79
CA PHE A 108 2.06 -1.34 4.18
C PHE A 108 2.73 -2.02 2.99
N ALA A 109 3.87 -2.65 3.24
CA ALA A 109 4.53 -3.51 2.27
C ALA A 109 4.67 -4.92 2.86
N TYR A 110 4.08 -5.90 2.21
CA TYR A 110 4.23 -7.31 2.57
C TYR A 110 4.96 -8.05 1.46
N SER A 111 5.87 -8.94 1.85
CA SER A 111 6.57 -9.84 0.93
C SER A 111 6.53 -11.26 1.46
N ASP A 112 6.32 -12.21 0.57
CA ASP A 112 6.53 -13.65 0.76
C ASP A 112 7.24 -14.21 -0.47
N GLU A 113 8.55 -14.38 -0.36
CA GLU A 113 9.34 -14.85 -1.50
C GLU A 113 9.04 -16.29 -1.89
N ARG A 114 8.47 -17.11 -1.00
CA ARG A 114 8.06 -18.48 -1.36
C ARG A 114 6.97 -18.49 -2.42
N VAL A 115 6.18 -17.41 -2.48
CA VAL A 115 5.07 -17.24 -3.41
C VAL A 115 5.49 -16.35 -4.58
N SER A 116 6.19 -15.24 -4.30
CA SER A 116 6.60 -14.28 -5.34
C SER A 116 7.77 -14.79 -6.18
N TYR A 117 8.73 -15.49 -5.55
CA TYR A 117 9.98 -15.97 -6.13
C TYR A 117 10.31 -17.41 -5.66
N PRO A 118 9.41 -18.39 -5.88
CA PRO A 118 9.65 -19.77 -5.48
C PRO A 118 10.92 -20.31 -6.12
N THR A 119 11.64 -21.18 -5.40
CA THR A 119 12.88 -21.82 -5.87
C THR A 119 12.67 -22.78 -7.04
N SER A 120 11.42 -23.11 -7.36
CA SER A 120 11.04 -23.94 -8.50
C SER A 120 9.72 -23.44 -9.06
N PRO A 121 9.49 -23.49 -10.38
CA PRO A 121 8.30 -22.93 -10.95
C PRO A 121 7.09 -23.80 -10.56
N PRO A 122 5.97 -23.19 -10.13
CA PRO A 122 4.75 -23.94 -9.84
C PRO A 122 4.13 -24.49 -11.14
N PRO A 123 3.19 -25.45 -11.04
CA PRO A 123 2.39 -25.89 -12.19
C PRO A 123 1.74 -24.68 -12.87
N GLN A 124 1.93 -24.51 -14.18
CA GLN A 124 1.50 -23.28 -14.86
C GLN A 124 -0.03 -23.14 -14.93
N GLU A 125 -0.75 -24.26 -14.82
CA GLU A 125 -2.20 -24.32 -14.66
C GLU A 125 -2.70 -23.80 -13.30
N SER A 126 -1.83 -23.76 -12.28
CA SER A 126 -2.15 -23.19 -10.97
C SER A 126 -1.93 -21.68 -10.91
N ILE A 127 -1.21 -21.11 -11.88
CA ILE A 127 -0.99 -19.67 -11.96
C ILE A 127 -2.27 -19.01 -12.51
N PRO A 128 -2.86 -18.05 -11.77
CA PRO A 128 -4.03 -17.33 -12.26
C PRO A 128 -3.76 -16.63 -13.59
N THR A 129 -4.79 -16.61 -14.44
CA THR A 129 -4.85 -15.70 -15.58
C THR A 129 -4.79 -14.23 -15.12
N VAL A 130 -4.61 -13.30 -16.07
CA VAL A 130 -4.58 -11.87 -15.74
C VAL A 130 -5.90 -11.42 -15.10
N GLU A 131 -7.01 -11.89 -15.63
CA GLU A 131 -8.36 -11.59 -15.15
C GLU A 131 -8.60 -12.18 -13.75
N GLU A 132 -8.26 -13.45 -13.53
CA GLU A 132 -8.38 -14.09 -12.21
C GLU A 132 -7.48 -13.42 -11.17
N ALA A 133 -6.22 -13.11 -11.52
CA ALA A 133 -5.32 -12.39 -10.62
C ALA A 133 -5.89 -11.02 -10.22
N ARG A 134 -6.53 -10.32 -11.16
CA ARG A 134 -7.19 -9.03 -10.90
C ARG A 134 -8.36 -9.19 -9.94
N GLU A 135 -9.19 -10.20 -10.12
CA GLU A 135 -10.32 -10.49 -9.24
C GLU A 135 -9.86 -10.87 -7.82
N ILE A 136 -8.83 -11.72 -7.72
CA ILE A 136 -8.23 -12.11 -6.43
C ILE A 136 -7.63 -10.89 -5.71
N ALA A 137 -6.89 -10.04 -6.43
CA ALA A 137 -6.31 -8.83 -5.88
C ALA A 137 -7.38 -7.84 -5.38
N GLU A 138 -8.44 -7.64 -6.16
CA GLU A 138 -9.57 -6.78 -5.78
C GLU A 138 -10.30 -7.34 -4.54
N GLU A 139 -10.60 -8.64 -4.53
CA GLU A 139 -11.26 -9.29 -3.40
C GLU A 139 -10.39 -9.19 -2.14
N PHE A 140 -9.08 -9.44 -2.26
CA PHE A 140 -8.13 -9.27 -1.16
C PHE A 140 -8.18 -7.85 -0.60
N MET A 141 -8.05 -6.82 -1.44
CA MET A 141 -8.08 -5.44 -0.99
C MET A 141 -9.41 -5.06 -0.34
N ARG A 142 -10.54 -5.53 -0.88
CA ARG A 142 -11.87 -5.28 -0.29
C ARG A 142 -12.00 -5.94 1.07
N ARG A 143 -11.60 -7.22 1.18
CA ARG A 143 -11.66 -7.99 2.42
C ARG A 143 -10.81 -7.38 3.53
N TRP A 144 -9.66 -6.82 3.17
CA TRP A 144 -8.71 -6.21 4.10
C TRP A 144 -8.93 -4.69 4.31
N GLY A 145 -9.93 -4.10 3.65
CA GLY A 145 -10.29 -2.69 3.81
C GLY A 145 -9.31 -1.71 3.18
N PHE A 146 -8.52 -2.15 2.19
CA PHE A 146 -7.61 -1.29 1.41
C PHE A 146 -8.26 -0.75 0.14
N TRP A 147 -9.36 -1.36 -0.32
CA TRP A 147 -10.06 -0.90 -1.52
C TRP A 147 -10.68 0.48 -1.33
N GLN A 148 -10.51 1.36 -2.32
CA GLN A 148 -11.16 2.66 -2.40
C GLN A 148 -11.91 2.78 -3.73
N ASP A 149 -13.07 3.46 -3.73
CA ASP A 149 -13.92 3.60 -4.92
C ASP A 149 -13.29 4.48 -6.02
N ASN A 150 -12.26 5.24 -5.69
CA ASN A 150 -11.47 6.06 -6.61
C ASN A 150 -10.27 5.32 -7.22
N MET A 151 -10.15 4.00 -7.02
CA MET A 151 -9.12 3.17 -7.64
C MET A 151 -9.58 2.59 -8.98
N THR A 152 -8.68 2.56 -9.96
CA THR A 152 -8.90 1.85 -11.23
C THR A 152 -7.76 0.87 -11.51
N PRO A 153 -7.99 -0.25 -12.22
CA PRO A 153 -6.91 -1.11 -12.69
C PRO A 153 -5.91 -0.31 -13.54
N ALA A 154 -4.62 -0.51 -13.32
CA ALA A 154 -3.55 0.23 -13.99
C ALA A 154 -2.73 -0.66 -14.92
N SER A 155 -2.23 -1.78 -14.40
CA SER A 155 -1.41 -2.71 -15.15
C SER A 155 -1.37 -4.08 -14.49
N THR A 156 -1.00 -5.09 -15.27
CA THR A 156 -0.67 -6.42 -14.77
C THR A 156 0.70 -6.81 -15.28
N GLY A 157 1.58 -7.20 -14.36
CA GLY A 157 2.92 -7.70 -14.62
C GLY A 157 3.04 -9.18 -14.27
N SER A 158 4.15 -9.80 -14.63
CA SER A 158 4.47 -11.17 -14.27
C SER A 158 5.89 -11.25 -13.77
N THR A 159 6.08 -11.96 -12.68
CA THR A 159 7.42 -12.43 -12.31
C THR A 159 7.66 -13.72 -13.07
N THR A 160 8.78 -13.79 -13.79
CA THR A 160 9.16 -14.97 -14.56
C THR A 160 10.49 -15.53 -14.10
N MET A 161 10.66 -16.84 -14.26
CA MET A 161 11.94 -17.51 -14.16
C MET A 161 12.27 -18.11 -15.51
N GLY A 162 13.50 -17.97 -15.97
CA GLY A 162 13.95 -18.55 -17.22
C GLY A 162 15.29 -19.24 -17.09
N VAL A 163 15.48 -20.31 -17.87
CA VAL A 163 16.80 -20.92 -18.10
C VAL A 163 17.18 -20.62 -19.54
N GLY A 164 18.28 -19.89 -19.71
CA GLY A 164 18.81 -19.57 -21.05
C GLY A 164 19.23 -20.83 -21.81
N GLY A 165 18.87 -20.92 -23.09
CA GLY A 165 19.36 -21.96 -23.98
C GLY A 165 20.85 -21.80 -24.28
N LYS A 166 21.52 -22.88 -24.71
CA LYS A 166 22.89 -22.80 -25.21
C LYS A 166 22.88 -22.43 -26.69
N GLY A 167 23.86 -21.62 -27.12
CA GLY A 167 24.13 -21.42 -28.54
C GLY A 167 23.06 -20.66 -29.34
N GLY A 168 22.24 -19.83 -28.70
CA GLY A 168 21.22 -19.04 -29.39
C GLY A 168 19.86 -19.73 -29.53
N GLU A 169 19.68 -20.92 -28.96
CA GLU A 169 18.35 -21.52 -28.78
C GLU A 169 17.56 -20.75 -27.71
N GLY A 170 16.27 -20.56 -27.96
CA GLY A 170 15.35 -19.93 -27.00
C GLY A 170 15.33 -20.70 -25.69
N GLY A 171 15.47 -19.98 -24.57
CA GLY A 171 15.34 -20.56 -23.24
C GLY A 171 13.89 -20.96 -22.92
N GLN A 172 13.73 -21.73 -21.86
CA GLN A 172 12.40 -21.97 -21.29
C GLN A 172 12.13 -20.90 -20.23
N GLU A 173 10.93 -20.33 -20.24
CA GLU A 173 10.45 -19.34 -19.28
C GLU A 173 9.14 -19.83 -18.64
N TRP A 174 9.02 -19.61 -17.33
CA TRP A 174 7.85 -19.94 -16.53
C TRP A 174 7.37 -18.71 -15.79
N VAL A 175 6.06 -18.52 -15.71
CA VAL A 175 5.47 -17.51 -14.85
C VAL A 175 5.44 -18.04 -13.42
N LEU A 176 5.92 -17.24 -12.48
CA LEU A 176 5.92 -17.57 -11.05
C LEU A 176 4.73 -16.96 -10.31
N SER A 177 4.40 -15.72 -10.65
CA SER A 177 3.33 -14.94 -10.03
C SER A 177 2.90 -13.78 -10.94
N ARG A 178 1.73 -13.22 -10.68
CA ARG A 178 1.17 -12.04 -11.35
C ARG A 178 1.14 -10.87 -10.37
N SER A 179 1.62 -9.71 -10.80
CA SER A 179 1.47 -8.47 -10.04
C SER A 179 0.35 -7.65 -10.66
N VAL A 180 -0.65 -7.26 -9.87
CA VAL A 180 -1.76 -6.42 -10.28
C VAL A 180 -1.60 -5.07 -9.62
N SER A 181 -1.56 -4.00 -10.42
CA SER A 181 -1.45 -2.63 -9.93
C SER A 181 -2.73 -1.83 -10.18
N PHE A 182 -3.02 -0.91 -9.27
CA PHE A 182 -4.16 -0.01 -9.32
C PHE A 182 -3.67 1.44 -9.20
N THR A 183 -4.42 2.36 -9.80
CA THR A 183 -4.18 3.79 -9.69
C THR A 183 -5.30 4.41 -8.88
N GLU A 184 -4.94 5.01 -7.75
CA GLU A 184 -5.85 5.86 -6.97
C GLU A 184 -5.97 7.25 -7.62
N HIS A 185 -7.18 7.81 -7.64
CA HIS A 185 -7.44 9.13 -8.22
C HIS A 185 -7.90 10.13 -7.16
N LEU A 186 -7.33 11.33 -7.16
CA LEU A 186 -7.76 12.46 -6.34
C LEU A 186 -8.22 13.59 -7.25
N GLU A 187 -9.46 14.04 -7.09
CA GLU A 187 -10.08 15.10 -7.92
C GLU A 187 -9.98 14.80 -9.44
N GLY A 188 -10.01 13.51 -9.82
CA GLY A 188 -9.90 13.06 -11.21
C GLY A 188 -8.46 12.92 -11.73
N TYR A 189 -7.44 13.26 -10.94
CA TYR A 189 -6.04 13.10 -11.29
C TYR A 189 -5.44 11.82 -10.69
N PRO A 190 -4.64 11.06 -11.45
CA PRO A 190 -3.95 9.89 -10.91
C PRO A 190 -2.93 10.32 -9.86
N LEU A 191 -2.95 9.69 -8.69
CA LEU A 191 -1.94 9.90 -7.67
C LEU A 191 -0.63 9.23 -8.09
N VAL A 192 0.48 9.96 -7.92
CA VAL A 192 1.83 9.49 -8.26
C VAL A 192 2.78 9.66 -7.07
N GLY A 193 3.80 8.82 -6.99
CA GLY A 193 4.82 8.86 -5.94
C GLY A 193 4.74 7.66 -4.98
N ALA A 194 5.67 7.61 -4.02
CA ALA A 194 5.88 6.45 -3.17
C ALA A 194 4.64 6.05 -2.36
N GLY A 195 3.86 7.04 -1.89
CA GLY A 195 2.64 6.76 -1.15
C GLY A 195 1.46 6.28 -2.03
N ALA A 196 1.47 6.56 -3.33
CA ALA A 196 0.34 6.29 -4.22
C ALA A 196 0.40 4.90 -4.89
N LYS A 197 1.44 4.11 -4.60
CA LYS A 197 1.61 2.79 -5.18
C LYS A 197 0.60 1.82 -4.55
N VAL A 198 -0.23 1.21 -5.38
CA VAL A 198 -1.19 0.18 -5.00
C VAL A 198 -0.94 -1.04 -5.85
N SER A 199 -0.45 -2.12 -5.25
CA SER A 199 -0.19 -3.37 -5.98
C SER A 199 -0.33 -4.60 -5.11
N VAL A 200 -0.78 -5.70 -5.70
CA VAL A 200 -0.88 -7.03 -5.07
C VAL A 200 -0.23 -8.06 -5.98
N THR A 201 0.60 -8.92 -5.40
CA THR A 201 1.20 -10.08 -6.07
C THR A 201 0.42 -11.33 -5.73
N VAL A 202 -0.03 -12.04 -6.75
CA VAL A 202 -0.81 -13.28 -6.67
C VAL A 202 0.00 -14.42 -7.28
N GLY A 203 0.29 -15.44 -6.48
CA GLY A 203 1.00 -16.65 -6.89
C GLY A 203 0.05 -17.78 -7.29
N ALA A 204 0.60 -19.00 -7.30
CA ALA A 204 -0.15 -20.22 -7.55
C ALA A 204 -1.36 -20.37 -6.60
N ASP A 205 -2.44 -20.95 -7.11
CA ASP A 205 -3.69 -21.21 -6.39
C ASP A 205 -4.33 -19.96 -5.75
N GLY A 206 -3.94 -18.77 -6.20
CA GLY A 206 -4.43 -17.49 -5.70
C GLY A 206 -3.80 -17.04 -4.38
N GLU A 207 -2.68 -17.65 -3.94
CA GLU A 207 -1.98 -17.23 -2.73
C GLU A 207 -1.39 -15.82 -2.89
N ILE A 208 -1.49 -14.99 -1.84
CA ILE A 208 -0.95 -13.62 -1.85
C ILE A 208 0.54 -13.64 -1.50
N GLY A 209 1.37 -13.34 -2.50
CA GLY A 209 2.83 -13.34 -2.35
C GLY A 209 3.43 -11.99 -1.97
N GLY A 210 2.64 -10.93 -2.01
CA GLY A 210 3.08 -9.60 -1.61
C GLY A 210 2.05 -8.54 -1.88
N PHE A 211 2.19 -7.39 -1.25
CA PHE A 211 1.40 -6.21 -1.58
C PHE A 211 2.12 -4.93 -1.17
N ILE A 212 1.77 -3.83 -1.82
CA ILE A 212 2.11 -2.46 -1.44
C ILE A 212 0.78 -1.71 -1.41
N LEU A 213 0.28 -1.39 -0.23
CA LEU A 213 -1.06 -0.82 -0.06
C LEU A 213 -1.02 0.35 0.93
N PRO A 214 -1.40 1.57 0.51
CA PRO A 214 -1.54 2.69 1.42
C PRO A 214 -2.80 2.55 2.28
N ARG A 215 -2.69 2.95 3.54
CA ARG A 215 -3.83 3.21 4.44
C ARG A 215 -3.75 4.66 4.88
N ARG A 216 -4.84 5.39 4.69
CA ARG A 216 -4.91 6.85 4.84
C ARG A 216 -6.29 7.26 5.32
#